data_AF-A0A349DRE8-F1
#
_entry.id   AF-A0A349DRE8-F1
#
_cell.length_a   1.000
_cell.length_b   1.000
_cell.length_c   1.000
_cell.angle_alpha   90.00
_cell.angle_beta   90.00
_cell.angle_gamma   90.00
#
_symmetry.space_group_name_H-M   'P 1'
#
loop_
_entity.id
_entity.type
_entity.pdbx_description
1 polymer ?
#
loop_
_entity_poly.entity_id
_entity_poly.type
_entity_poly.pdbx_seq_one_letter_code
_entity_poly.pdbx_strand_id
1 'polypeptide(L)'
;MDQSIIDIVNQEFSTQEAALVIDALSSINLNHIMAQSKSQLKYTKLSILKLAKGDLDEVIDLTEKAKIDFRDILYWASLQE
;
A
#
# COMPACT_ATOMS: atom_id res chain seq x y z
N MET A 1 -10.34 2.01 -5.03
CA MET A 1 -9.21 2.61 -4.29
C MET A 1 -9.65 3.95 -3.72
N ASP A 2 -9.02 4.45 -2.65
CA ASP A 2 -9.22 5.82 -2.17
C ASP A 2 -8.52 6.82 -3.10
N GLN A 3 -9.12 7.98 -3.37
CA GLN A 3 -8.57 8.98 -4.30
C GLN A 3 -7.20 9.51 -3.84
N SER A 4 -7.01 9.71 -2.54
CA SER A 4 -5.72 10.18 -2.01
C SER A 4 -4.56 9.22 -2.30
N ILE A 5 -4.83 7.91 -2.38
CA ILE A 5 -3.84 6.91 -2.77
C ILE A 5 -3.54 7.03 -4.27
N ILE A 6 -4.57 7.17 -5.10
CA ILE A 6 -4.40 7.34 -6.56
C ILE A 6 -3.56 8.59 -6.87
N ASP A 7 -3.81 9.68 -6.16
CA ASP A 7 -3.10 10.94 -6.37
C ASP A 7 -1.61 10.80 -6.03
N ILE A 8 -1.25 10.11 -4.94
CA ILE A 8 0.15 9.81 -4.58
C ILE A 8 0.81 8.94 -5.65
N VAL A 9 0.13 7.87 -6.08
CA VAL A 9 0.69 6.94 -7.08
C VAL A 9 0.97 7.66 -8.40
N ASN A 10 0.06 8.52 -8.85
CA ASN A 10 0.26 9.29 -10.08
C ASN A 10 1.33 10.39 -9.96
N GLN A 11 1.72 10.77 -8.74
CA GLN A 11 2.80 11.72 -8.48
C GLN A 11 4.17 11.04 -8.41
N GLU A 12 4.24 9.84 -7.85
CA GLU A 12 5.49 9.14 -7.57
C GLU A 12 5.93 8.19 -8.70
N PHE A 13 4.99 7.70 -9.51
CA PHE A 13 5.25 6.66 -10.51
C PHE A 13 4.93 7.13 -11.93
N SER A 14 5.58 6.54 -12.94
CA SER A 14 5.19 6.75 -14.34
C SER A 14 3.80 6.19 -14.61
N THR A 15 3.13 6.60 -15.70
CA THR A 15 1.78 6.11 -16.02
C THR A 15 1.67 4.59 -16.12
N GLN A 16 2.73 3.91 -16.57
CA GLN A 16 2.76 2.45 -16.71
C GLN A 16 2.91 1.79 -15.35
N GLU A 17 3.84 2.28 -14.52
CA GLU A 17 4.06 1.78 -13.16
C GLU A 17 2.86 2.08 -12.26
N ALA A 18 2.25 3.27 -12.39
CA ALA A 18 1.07 3.67 -11.65
C ALA A 18 -0.09 2.68 -11.83
N ALA A 19 -0.30 2.17 -13.04
CA ALA A 19 -1.30 1.14 -13.31
C ALA A 19 -0.99 -0.17 -12.55
N LEU A 20 0.28 -0.58 -12.52
CA LEU A 20 0.73 -1.77 -11.80
C LEU A 20 0.64 -1.61 -10.28
N VAL A 21 1.04 -0.45 -9.75
CA VAL A 21 0.91 -0.10 -8.33
C VAL A 21 -0.56 -0.11 -7.90
N ILE A 22 -1.46 0.47 -8.72
CA ILE A 22 -2.89 0.49 -8.43
C ILE A 22 -3.46 -0.94 -8.43
N ASP A 23 -3.03 -1.80 -9.34
CA ASP A 23 -3.46 -3.20 -9.38
C ASP A 23 -2.97 -3.96 -8.14
N ALA A 24 -1.67 -3.86 -7.83
CA ALA A 24 -1.05 -4.47 -6.67
C ALA A 24 -1.74 -4.04 -5.36
N LEU A 25 -1.85 -2.73 -5.11
CA LEU A 25 -2.51 -2.21 -3.91
C LEU A 25 -4.00 -2.56 -3.86
N SER A 26 -4.68 -2.72 -5.00
CA SER A 26 -6.09 -3.14 -5.05
C SER A 26 -6.27 -4.61 -4.65
N SER A 27 -5.24 -5.45 -4.83
CA SER A 27 -5.29 -6.86 -4.43
C SER A 27 -5.39 -7.05 -2.91
N ILE A 28 -4.94 -6.07 -2.11
CA ILE A 28 -5.25 -6.03 -0.68
C ILE A 28 -6.68 -5.53 -0.48
N ASN A 29 -7.52 -6.42 0.04
CA ASN A 29 -8.91 -6.16 0.39
C ASN A 29 -9.15 -6.30 1.90
N LEU A 30 -10.39 -6.09 2.33
CA LEU A 30 -10.78 -6.08 3.75
C LEU A 30 -10.54 -7.43 4.47
N ASN A 31 -10.48 -8.55 3.76
CA ASN A 31 -10.26 -9.86 4.38
C ASN A 31 -8.82 -10.02 4.90
N HIS A 32 -7.88 -9.22 4.40
CA HIS A 32 -6.51 -9.19 4.90
C HIS A 32 -6.33 -8.25 6.10
N ILE A 33 -7.38 -7.51 6.49
CA ILE A 33 -7.32 -6.48 7.52
C ILE A 33 -8.15 -6.91 8.72
N MET A 34 -7.58 -6.76 9.91
CA MET A 34 -8.27 -7.11 11.15
C MET A 34 -9.56 -6.29 11.31
N ALA A 35 -10.63 -6.96 11.75
CA ALA A 35 -11.96 -6.37 11.91
C ALA A 35 -12.55 -5.71 10.64
N GLN A 36 -12.01 -6.01 9.45
CA GLN A 36 -12.47 -5.46 8.17
C GLN A 36 -12.57 -3.93 8.16
N SER A 37 -11.63 -3.26 8.83
CA SER A 37 -11.64 -1.81 8.96
C SER A 37 -11.17 -1.12 7.67
N LYS A 38 -12.05 -0.31 7.07
CA LYS A 38 -11.72 0.50 5.87
C LYS A 38 -10.60 1.51 6.14
N SER A 39 -10.52 2.07 7.35
CA SER A 39 -9.45 3.01 7.70
C SER A 39 -8.10 2.29 7.81
N GLN A 40 -8.06 1.09 8.42
CA GLN A 40 -6.82 0.29 8.47
C GLN A 40 -6.40 -0.18 7.08
N LEU A 41 -7.34 -0.55 6.21
CA LEU A 41 -7.02 -0.87 4.82
C LEU A 41 -6.39 0.32 4.09
N LYS A 42 -6.96 1.52 4.26
CA LYS A 42 -6.40 2.75 3.69
C LYS A 42 -5.00 3.03 4.23
N TYR A 43 -4.82 2.98 5.55
CA TYR A 43 -3.52 3.24 6.18
C TYR A 43 -2.46 2.22 5.75
N THR A 44 -2.82 0.95 5.64
CA THR A 44 -1.90 -0.09 5.15
C THR A 44 -1.37 0.25 3.77
N LYS A 45 -2.24 0.65 2.84
CA LYS A 45 -1.83 1.03 1.47
C LYS A 45 -0.94 2.28 1.45
N LEU A 46 -1.24 3.28 2.28
CA LEU A 46 -0.40 4.47 2.43
C LEU A 46 0.96 4.12 3.06
N SER A 47 0.99 3.20 4.02
CA SER A 47 2.22 2.71 4.64
C SER A 47 3.10 1.94 3.66
N ILE A 48 2.51 1.14 2.76
CA ILE A 48 3.24 0.49 1.67
C ILE A 48 3.93 1.54 0.80
N LEU A 49 3.19 2.54 0.31
CA LEU A 49 3.76 3.61 -0.53
C LEU A 49 4.89 4.36 0.21
N LYS A 50 4.66 4.71 1.47
CA LYS A 50 5.68 5.38 2.31
C LYS A 50 6.97 4.56 2.43
N LEU A 51 6.85 3.25 2.65
CA LEU A 51 8.00 2.36 2.81
C LEU A 51 8.72 2.12 1.48
N ALA A 52 7.97 1.99 0.38
CA ALA A 52 8.49 1.73 -0.95
C ALA A 52 9.23 2.92 -1.58
N LYS A 53 8.91 4.16 -1.17
CA LYS A 53 9.60 5.38 -1.62
C LYS A 53 9.71 5.50 -3.15
N GLY A 54 8.62 5.17 -3.86
CA GLY A 54 8.56 5.22 -5.32
C GLY A 54 9.13 3.98 -6.04
N ASP A 55 9.53 2.92 -5.33
CA ASP A 55 10.01 1.68 -5.94
C ASP A 55 8.85 0.70 -6.20
N LEU A 56 8.65 0.31 -7.46
CA LEU A 56 7.55 -0.59 -7.86
C LEU A 56 7.71 -2.01 -7.28
N ASP A 57 8.92 -2.56 -7.30
CA ASP A 57 9.16 -3.93 -6.84
C ASP A 57 8.94 -4.02 -5.33
N GLU A 58 9.36 -3.00 -4.59
CA GLU A 58 9.11 -2.89 -3.15
C GLU A 58 7.62 -2.71 -2.84
N VAL A 59 6.85 -1.95 -3.66
CA VAL A 59 5.39 -1.89 -3.52
C VAL A 59 4.78 -3.28 -3.63
N ILE A 60 5.20 -4.08 -4.62
CA ILE A 60 4.67 -5.42 -4.86
C ILE A 60 5.01 -6.34 -3.69
N ASP A 61 6.27 -6.35 -3.24
CA ASP A 61 6.73 -7.19 -2.14
C ASP A 61 6.04 -6.84 -0.81
N LEU A 62 5.98 -5.56 -0.45
CA LEU A 62 5.27 -5.09 0.75
C LEU A 62 3.77 -5.38 0.67
N THR A 63 3.19 -5.35 -0.54
CA THR A 63 1.79 -5.71 -0.75
C THR A 63 1.53 -7.18 -0.43
N GLU A 64 2.40 -8.10 -0.87
CA GLU A 64 2.28 -9.52 -0.53
C GLU A 64 2.48 -9.77 0.97
N LYS A 65 3.47 -9.10 1.59
CA LYS A 65 3.67 -9.15 3.05
C LYS A 65 2.44 -8.66 3.82
N ALA A 66 1.80 -7.59 3.36
CA ALA A 66 0.60 -7.05 3.98
C ALA A 66 -0.59 -8.02 3.96
N LYS A 67 -0.68 -8.90 2.96
CA LYS A 67 -1.73 -9.93 2.89
C LYS A 67 -1.57 -11.00 3.97
N ILE A 68 -0.33 -11.23 4.41
CA ILE A 68 0.01 -12.17 5.48
C ILE A 68 -0.22 -11.50 6.84
N ASP A 69 0.40 -10.34 7.06
CA ASP A 69 0.20 -9.55 8.28
C ASP A 69 0.40 -8.05 8.01
N PHE A 70 -0.70 -7.34 7.81
CA PHE A 70 -0.67 -5.88 7.59
C PHE A 70 -0.11 -5.09 8.78
N ARG A 71 -0.09 -5.66 9.99
CA ARG A 71 0.37 -4.95 11.20
C ARG A 71 1.86 -4.69 11.15
N ASP A 72 2.64 -5.59 10.54
CA ASP A 72 4.08 -5.40 10.34
C ASP A 72 4.35 -4.20 9.45
N ILE A 73 3.57 -4.04 8.38
CA ILE A 73 3.66 -2.90 7.47
C ILE A 73 3.37 -1.58 8.20
N LEU A 74 2.30 -1.55 9.00
CA LEU A 74 1.96 -0.37 9.80
C LEU A 74 3.05 -0.05 10.83
N TYR A 75 3.58 -1.09 11.49
CA TYR A 75 4.66 -0.96 12.46
C TYR A 75 5.93 -0.42 11.80
N TRP A 76 6.41 -1.01 10.71
CA TRP A 76 7.61 -0.54 10.01
C TRP A 76 7.44 0.88 9.47
N ALA A 77 6.27 1.23 8.93
CA ALA A 77 6.00 2.59 8.47
C ALA A 77 6.00 3.62 9.61
N SER A 78 5.68 3.20 10.84
CA SER A 78 5.73 4.05 12.04
C SER A 78 7.15 4.33 12.52
N LEU A 79 8.13 3.50 12.12
CA LEU A 79 9.55 3.67 12.46
C LEU A 79 10.29 4.63 11.51
N GLN A 80 9.71 4.96 10.36
CA GLN A 80 10.31 5.91 9.42
C GLN A 80 9.81 7.31 9.77
N GLU A 81 10.68 8.15 10.34
CA GLU A 81 10.41 9.57 10.62
C GLU A 81 10.19 10.39 9.35
#